data_AF-A0A255ZKV6-F1
#
_entry.id   AF-A0A255ZKV6-F1
#
_cell.length_a   1.000
_cell.length_b   1.000
_cell.length_c   1.000
_cell.angle_alpha   90.00
_cell.angle_beta   90.00
_cell.angle_gamma   90.00
#
_symmetry.space_group_name_H-M   'P 1'
#
loop_
_entity.id
_entity.type
_entity.pdbx_description
1 polymer ?
#
loop_
_entity_poly.entity_id
_entity_poly.type
_entity_poly.pdbx_seq_one_letter_code
_entity_poly.pdbx_strand_id
1 'polypeptide(L)'
;MAAQAVQGQEFRDPTTPPPEAMAQPGAVAAPTPGMAVVIQDGKPHLVVGTRLVAVGQKVGNAKLERITETEVWLREGKQLTKVPRFSGIQRSAAKPAVPCLAPSAQTRNRSKPVVTPAAPCEGVQP
;
A
#
# COMPACT_ATOMS: atom_id res chain seq x y z
N MET A 1 6.45 -56.03 17.74
CA MET A 1 5.54 -55.57 16.65
C MET A 1 4.83 -54.33 17.15
N ALA A 2 5.09 -53.15 16.57
CA ALA A 2 4.42 -51.91 16.95
C ALA A 2 3.31 -51.61 15.93
N ALA A 3 2.06 -51.58 16.41
CA ALA A 3 0.90 -51.24 15.59
C ALA A 3 0.87 -49.72 15.37
N GLN A 4 0.97 -49.29 14.11
CA GLN A 4 0.81 -47.89 13.72
C GLN A 4 -0.69 -47.57 13.71
N ALA A 5 -1.11 -46.67 14.60
CA ALA A 5 -2.49 -46.19 14.63
C ALA A 5 -2.76 -45.35 13.38
N VAL A 6 -3.52 -45.91 12.44
CA VAL A 6 -4.07 -45.16 11.31
C VAL A 6 -5.16 -44.24 11.88
N GLN A 7 -4.87 -42.96 11.99
CA GLN A 7 -5.85 -41.95 12.36
C GLN A 7 -6.67 -41.67 11.09
N GLY A 8 -7.69 -42.50 10.85
CA GLY A 8 -8.69 -42.25 9.84
C GLY A 8 -9.24 -40.85 10.07
N GLN A 9 -9.12 -39.97 9.08
CA GLN A 9 -9.79 -38.68 9.06
C GLN A 9 -11.29 -38.99 9.03
N GLU A 10 -11.86 -39.09 10.23
CA GLU A 10 -13.30 -39.20 10.46
C GLU A 10 -13.97 -38.17 9.57
N PHE A 11 -14.89 -38.65 8.74
CA PHE A 11 -15.62 -37.92 7.70
C PHE A 11 -16.05 -36.54 8.21
N ARG A 12 -15.17 -35.55 8.02
CA ARG A 12 -15.40 -34.17 8.49
C ARG A 12 -16.55 -33.64 7.67
N ASP A 13 -17.57 -33.20 8.38
CA ASP A 13 -18.70 -32.50 7.78
C ASP A 13 -18.15 -31.32 6.96
N PRO A 14 -18.36 -31.27 5.63
CA PRO A 14 -17.77 -30.25 4.75
C PRO A 14 -18.27 -28.84 5.06
N THR A 15 -19.30 -28.71 5.91
CA THR A 15 -19.81 -27.45 6.44
C THR A 15 -19.14 -27.01 7.75
N THR A 16 -18.30 -27.83 8.37
CA THR A 16 -17.48 -27.37 9.50
C THR A 16 -16.29 -26.53 9.01
N PRO A 17 -16.21 -25.24 9.38
CA PRO A 17 -15.08 -24.40 8.99
C PRO A 17 -13.80 -24.90 9.67
N PRO A 18 -12.64 -24.82 8.99
CA PRO A 18 -11.37 -25.22 9.57
C PRO A 18 -11.06 -24.38 10.82
N PRO A 19 -10.32 -24.91 11.80
CA PRO A 19 -9.95 -24.18 13.01
C PRO A 19 -9.17 -22.88 12.71
N GLU A 20 -8.51 -22.80 11.56
CA GLU A 20 -7.84 -21.60 11.04
C GLU A 20 -8.82 -20.48 10.67
N ALA A 21 -10.07 -20.80 10.31
CA ALA A 21 -11.13 -19.82 10.07
C ALA A 21 -11.74 -19.28 11.38
N MET A 22 -11.51 -19.96 12.52
CA MET A 22 -11.88 -19.45 13.85
C MET A 22 -10.76 -18.59 14.46
N ALA A 23 -9.56 -18.60 13.89
CA ALA A 23 -8.55 -17.61 14.22
C ALA A 23 -9.03 -16.27 13.69
N GLN A 24 -9.52 -15.41 14.59
CA GLN A 24 -9.77 -14.01 14.26
C GLN A 24 -8.50 -13.47 13.61
N PRO A 25 -8.54 -12.92 12.37
CA PRO A 25 -7.39 -12.27 11.80
C PRO A 25 -6.91 -11.24 12.82
N GLY A 26 -5.66 -11.41 13.27
CA GLY A 26 -5.12 -10.75 14.46
C GLY A 26 -5.55 -9.30 14.51
N ALA A 27 -6.18 -8.92 15.62
CA ALA A 27 -6.84 -7.63 15.84
C ALA A 27 -6.25 -6.51 14.98
N VAL A 28 -6.79 -6.35 13.78
CA VAL A 28 -6.52 -5.18 12.95
C VAL A 28 -7.19 -4.08 13.74
N ALA A 29 -6.41 -3.31 14.50
CA ALA A 29 -7.02 -2.35 15.41
C ALA A 29 -7.95 -1.47 14.56
N ALA A 30 -9.22 -1.48 14.96
CA ALA A 30 -10.27 -0.87 14.19
C ALA A 30 -9.86 0.58 13.90
N PRO A 31 -10.01 1.07 12.65
CA PRO A 31 -9.76 2.47 12.36
C PRO A 31 -10.56 3.28 13.38
N THR A 32 -9.88 4.25 14.00
CA THR A 32 -10.45 5.05 15.09
C THR A 32 -11.88 5.46 14.72
N PRO A 33 -12.89 5.08 15.53
CA PRO A 33 -14.29 5.17 15.11
C PRO A 33 -14.61 6.61 14.68
N GLY A 34 -15.06 6.78 13.44
CA GLY A 34 -15.45 8.07 12.88
C GLY A 34 -14.42 8.79 12.01
N MET A 35 -13.33 8.15 11.57
CA MET A 35 -12.34 8.75 10.65
C MET A 35 -12.14 7.92 9.38
N ALA A 36 -13.19 7.78 8.57
CA ALA A 36 -13.06 7.23 7.22
C ALA A 36 -12.71 8.35 6.23
N VAL A 37 -11.91 8.06 5.20
CA VAL A 37 -11.61 9.00 4.12
C VAL A 37 -12.16 8.42 2.83
N VAL A 38 -12.92 9.24 2.09
CA VAL A 38 -13.44 8.90 0.78
C VAL A 38 -12.91 9.86 -0.27
N ILE A 39 -12.74 9.37 -1.49
CA ILE A 39 -12.35 10.20 -2.63
C ILE A 39 -13.61 10.56 -3.39
N GLN A 40 -13.89 11.86 -3.52
CA GLN A 40 -14.99 12.39 -4.33
C GLN A 40 -14.39 13.38 -5.32
N ASP A 41 -14.67 13.21 -6.61
CA ASP A 41 -14.12 14.05 -7.69
C ASP A 41 -12.59 14.16 -7.67
N GLY A 42 -11.91 13.05 -7.34
CA GLY A 42 -10.45 13.00 -7.21
C GLY A 42 -9.88 13.70 -5.97
N LYS A 43 -10.73 14.23 -5.08
CA LYS A 43 -10.32 14.93 -3.86
C LYS A 43 -10.64 14.12 -2.60
N PRO A 44 -9.70 14.00 -1.66
CA PRO A 44 -9.95 13.31 -0.41
C PRO A 44 -10.85 14.15 0.51
N HIS A 45 -11.85 13.48 1.08
CA HIS A 45 -12.80 14.01 2.05
C HIS A 45 -12.81 13.12 3.30
N LEU A 46 -12.84 13.74 4.47
CA LEU A 46 -12.99 13.03 5.74
C LEU A 46 -14.48 12.84 6.05
N VAL A 47 -14.89 11.62 6.32
CA VAL A 47 -16.23 11.27 6.80
C VAL A 47 -16.26 11.45 8.31
N VAL A 48 -17.12 12.34 8.80
CA VAL A 48 -17.33 12.57 10.23
C VAL A 48 -18.82 12.43 10.53
N GLY A 49 -19.20 11.34 11.19
CA GLY A 49 -20.61 10.97 11.36
C GLY A 49 -21.27 10.74 10.00
N THR A 50 -22.18 11.65 9.62
CA THR A 50 -22.92 11.61 8.34
C THR A 50 -22.46 12.66 7.32
N ARG A 51 -21.34 13.36 7.59
CA ARG A 51 -20.90 14.49 6.76
C ARG A 51 -19.55 14.23 6.11
N LEU A 52 -19.41 14.74 4.88
CA LEU A 52 -18.13 14.80 4.16
C LEU A 52 -17.48 16.16 4.40
N VAL A 53 -16.26 16.13 4.89
CA VAL A 53 -15.49 17.33 5.24
C VAL A 53 -14.27 17.41 4.34
N ALA A 54 -14.19 18.49 3.56
CA ALA A 54 -13.06 18.77 2.70
C ALA A 54 -11.89 19.40 3.49
N VAL A 55 -10.68 19.31 2.94
CA VAL A 55 -9.52 20.04 3.48
C VAL A 55 -9.83 21.54 3.53
N GLY A 56 -9.54 22.16 4.66
CA GLY A 56 -9.83 23.56 4.98
C GLY A 56 -11.13 23.76 5.76
N GLN A 57 -12.01 22.76 5.82
CA GLN A 57 -13.26 22.85 6.58
C GLN A 57 -13.08 22.44 8.05
N LYS A 58 -14.04 22.83 8.89
CA LYS A 58 -14.04 22.50 10.33
C LYS A 58 -14.64 21.13 10.60
N VAL A 59 -14.00 20.41 11.52
CA VAL A 59 -14.44 19.14 12.12
C VAL A 59 -14.56 19.39 13.62
N GLY A 60 -15.78 19.60 14.12
CA GLY A 60 -15.99 20.04 15.50
C GLY A 60 -15.30 21.40 15.76
N ASN A 61 -14.32 21.41 16.66
CA ASN A 61 -13.56 22.62 17.02
C ASN A 61 -12.26 22.79 16.21
N ALA A 62 -11.80 21.74 15.52
CA ALA A 62 -10.57 21.75 14.76
C ALA A 62 -10.81 22.00 13.26
N LYS A 63 -9.82 22.56 12.57
CA LYS A 63 -9.80 22.73 11.12
C LYS A 63 -9.01 21.59 10.48
N LEU A 64 -9.54 21.00 9.42
CA LEU A 64 -8.84 19.98 8.65
C LEU A 64 -7.77 20.62 7.77
N GLU A 65 -6.50 20.39 8.08
CA GLU A 65 -5.37 21.00 7.33
C GLU A 65 -4.88 20.10 6.20
N ARG A 66 -4.83 18.78 6.45
CA ARG A 66 -4.29 17.82 5.48
C ARG A 66 -4.86 16.43 5.73
N ILE A 67 -5.14 15.73 4.64
CA ILE A 67 -5.43 14.30 4.62
C ILE A 67 -4.29 13.62 3.88
N THR A 68 -3.57 12.73 4.55
CA THR A 68 -2.67 11.79 3.90
C THR A 68 -3.30 10.39 3.90
N GLU A 69 -2.65 9.44 3.25
CA GLU A 69 -3.17 8.07 3.16
C GLU A 69 -3.36 7.44 4.56
N THR A 70 -2.36 7.60 5.42
CA THR A 70 -2.32 6.96 6.74
C THR A 70 -2.69 7.90 7.89
N GLU A 71 -2.70 9.22 7.67
CA GLU A 71 -2.78 10.20 8.75
C GLU A 71 -3.68 11.39 8.37
N VAL A 72 -4.37 11.94 9.37
CA VAL A 72 -5.19 13.13 9.25
C VAL A 72 -4.63 14.21 10.16
N TRP A 73 -4.46 15.41 9.63
CA TRP A 73 -3.91 16.55 10.36
C TRP A 73 -5.01 17.55 10.68
N LEU A 74 -5.29 17.70 11.96
CA LEU A 74 -6.34 18.58 12.50
C LEU A 74 -5.68 19.71 13.28
N ARG A 75 -6.08 20.95 13.00
CA ARG A 75 -5.57 22.14 13.69
C ARG A 75 -6.62 22.75 14.58
N GLU A 76 -6.36 22.77 15.88
CA GLU A 76 -7.19 23.45 16.87
C GLU A 76 -6.46 24.70 17.37
N GLY A 77 -6.81 25.85 16.78
CA GLY A 77 -6.13 27.11 17.05
C GLY A 77 -4.64 27.09 16.69
N LYS A 78 -3.77 27.02 17.70
CA LYS A 78 -2.31 26.95 17.56
C LYS A 78 -1.74 25.52 17.65
N GLN A 79 -2.56 24.54 18.01
CA GLN A 79 -2.13 23.15 18.14
C GLN A 79 -2.44 22.37 16.85
N LEU A 80 -1.49 21.57 16.42
CA LEU A 80 -1.62 20.69 15.25
C LEU A 80 -1.58 19.24 15.73
N THR A 81 -2.72 18.57 15.64
CA THR A 81 -2.93 17.20 16.08
C THR A 81 -2.84 16.25 14.89
N LYS A 82 -1.99 15.24 15.04
CA LYS A 82 -1.81 14.17 14.07
C LYS A 82 -2.62 12.95 14.52
N VAL A 83 -3.60 12.56 13.71
CA VAL A 83 -4.47 11.40 13.99
C VAL A 83 -4.14 10.27 13.03
N PRO A 84 -3.65 9.12 13.50
CA PRO A 84 -3.43 7.94 12.65
C PRO A 84 -4.78 7.34 12.23
N ARG A 85 -4.90 7.01 10.94
CA ARG A 85 -6.10 6.39 10.36
C ARG A 85 -6.10 4.88 10.52
N PHE A 86 -4.92 4.28 10.51
CA PHE A 86 -4.70 2.86 10.68
C PHE A 86 -3.70 2.64 11.82
N SER A 87 -4.02 1.72 12.73
CA SER A 87 -3.09 1.31 13.78
C SER A 87 -1.92 0.53 13.20
N GLY A 88 -0.70 0.84 13.61
CA GLY A 88 0.49 0.05 13.26
C GLY A 88 0.99 0.21 11.81
N ILE A 89 0.29 0.97 10.97
CA ILE A 89 0.76 1.27 9.61
C ILE A 89 1.51 2.61 9.64
N GLN A 90 2.81 2.55 9.37
CA GLN A 90 3.65 3.73 9.17
C GLN A 90 4.31 3.65 7.79
N ARG A 91 4.16 4.70 6.98
CA ARG A 91 4.89 4.84 5.72
C ARG A 91 6.15 5.66 5.95
N SER A 92 7.28 5.10 5.56
CA SER A 92 8.55 5.81 5.48
C SER A 92 8.83 6.15 4.03
N ALA A 93 9.43 7.32 3.78
CA ALA A 93 9.94 7.65 2.45
C ALA A 93 11.02 6.63 2.07
N ALA A 94 10.92 6.06 0.86
CA ALA A 94 11.96 5.20 0.33
C ALA A 94 13.26 6.01 0.24
N LYS A 95 14.36 5.44 0.73
CA LYS A 95 15.68 6.05 0.55
C LYS A 95 15.93 6.18 -0.96
N PRO A 96 16.31 7.35 -1.47
CA PRO A 96 16.52 7.52 -2.90
C PRO A 96 17.56 6.52 -3.39
N ALA A 97 17.25 5.82 -4.49
CA ALA A 97 18.18 4.88 -5.09
C ALA A 97 19.44 5.65 -5.51
N VAL A 98 20.60 5.19 -5.06
CA VAL A 98 21.87 5.72 -5.52
C VAL A 98 21.94 5.44 -7.03
N PRO A 99 22.14 6.44 -7.89
CA PRO A 99 22.23 6.20 -9.32
C PRO A 99 23.39 5.24 -9.57
N CYS A 100 23.09 4.10 -10.21
CA CYS A 100 24.12 3.20 -10.69
C CYS A 100 25.00 3.99 -11.67
N LEU A 101 26.26 4.23 -11.30
CA LEU A 101 27.27 4.74 -12.21
C LEU A 101 27.41 3.72 -13.35
N ALA A 102 26.90 4.08 -14.52
CA ALA A 102 27.16 3.33 -15.75
C ALA A 102 28.68 3.25 -15.94
N PRO A 103 29.25 2.09 -16.31
CA PRO A 103 30.66 2.01 -16.61
C PRO A 103 30.95 2.94 -17.79
N SER A 104 31.81 3.93 -17.55
CA SER A 104 32.33 4.81 -18.59
C SER A 104 33.03 3.94 -19.63
N ALA A 105 32.45 3.85 -20.83
CA ALA A 105 33.10 3.25 -21.98
C ALA A 105 34.34 4.07 -22.32
N GLN A 106 35.51 3.63 -21.86
CA GLN A 106 36.76 4.16 -22.35
C GLN A 106 36.86 3.85 -23.85
N THR A 107 36.68 4.90 -24.66
CA THR A 107 36.93 4.91 -26.10
C THR A 107 38.36 4.46 -26.38
N ARG A 108 38.58 3.15 -26.61
CA ARG A 108 39.80 2.66 -27.23
C ARG A 108 39.68 2.87 -28.73
N ASN A 109 40.33 3.93 -29.18
CA ASN A 109 40.56 4.22 -30.59
C ASN A 109 41.35 3.06 -31.23
N ARG A 110 40.68 2.18 -31.99
CA ARG A 110 41.36 1.23 -32.89
C ARG A 110 40.62 1.14 -34.22
N SER A 111 41.36 1.52 -35.24
CA SER A 111 41.01 1.72 -36.64
C SER A 111 40.35 0.54 -37.37
N LYS A 112 39.20 0.84 -38.01
CA LYS A 112 38.62 0.38 -39.32
C LYS A 112 38.54 -1.14 -39.66
N PRO A 113 37.78 -1.53 -40.71
CA PRO A 113 36.33 -1.50 -40.83
C PRO A 113 35.79 -2.88 -41.28
N VAL A 114 34.59 -3.34 -40.90
CA VAL A 114 33.95 -4.45 -41.65
C VAL A 114 32.45 -4.55 -41.36
N VAL A 115 31.70 -4.38 -42.45
CA VAL A 115 30.41 -4.99 -42.81
C VAL A 115 29.19 -4.66 -41.93
N THR A 116 28.41 -3.72 -42.47
CA THR A 116 26.95 -3.68 -42.33
C THR A 116 26.34 -4.94 -42.96
N PRO A 117 25.37 -5.58 -42.28
CA PRO A 117 24.10 -5.84 -42.96
C PRO A 117 22.92 -5.26 -42.19
N ALA A 118 21.94 -4.85 -42.98
CA ALA A 118 20.74 -4.12 -42.62
C ALA A 118 19.82 -4.89 -41.64
N ALA A 119 19.08 -4.12 -40.83
CA ALA A 119 17.88 -4.60 -40.16
C ALA A 119 16.82 -5.06 -41.18
N PRO A 120 15.93 -5.98 -40.80
CA PRO A 120 14.60 -5.52 -40.42
C PRO A 120 14.06 -6.28 -39.21
N CYS A 121 13.70 -5.55 -38.15
CA CYS A 121 12.78 -6.06 -37.13
C CYS A 121 11.53 -5.17 -37.18
N GLU A 122 10.76 -5.33 -38.25
CA GLU A 122 9.40 -4.80 -38.32
C GLU A 122 8.45 -5.94 -37.94
N GLY A 123 8.21 -6.07 -36.65
CA GLY A 123 7.23 -6.98 -36.07
C GLY A 123 5.99 -6.19 -35.67
N VAL A 124 5.08 -5.99 -36.63
CA VAL A 124 3.69 -5.56 -36.39
C VAL A 124 2.91 -6.78 -35.90
N GLN A 125 2.40 -6.74 -34.66
CA GLN A 125 1.33 -7.63 -34.17
C GLN A 125 0.00 -7.22 -34.80
N PRO A 126 -0.89 -8.19 -35.08
CA PRO A 126 -1.95 -8.52 -34.11
C PRO A 126 -1.89 -9.96 -33.58
#